data_AF-A0A1E2WN89-F1
#
_entry.id   AF-A0A1E2WN89-F1
#
_cell.length_a   1.000
_cell.length_b   1.000
_cell.length_c   1.000
_cell.angle_alpha   90.00
_cell.angle_beta   90.00
_cell.angle_gamma   90.00
#
_symmetry.space_group_name_H-M   'P 1'
#
loop_
_entity.id
_entity.type
_entity.pdbx_description
1 polymer ?
#
loop_
_entity_poly.entity_id
_entity_poly.type
_entity_poly.pdbx_seq_one_letter_code
_entity_poly.pdbx_strand_id
1 'polypeptide(L)' 'MVNSAREIPVEVYLNIQNLVASQDIAIVNSQQPQRLPLNLQAEVHLPSDRYSIAYRQWLKQQGITFGTI' A
#
# COMPACT_ATOMS: atom_id res chain seq x y z
N MET A 1 -4.62 15.34 -13.19
CA MET A 1 -5.96 14.75 -13.01
C MET A 1 -6.21 13.81 -14.17
N VAL A 2 -6.36 12.52 -13.87
CA VAL A 2 -6.56 11.45 -14.88
C VAL A 2 -7.93 11.67 -15.55
N ASN A 3 -7.98 11.56 -16.88
CA ASN A 3 -9.23 11.62 -17.63
C ASN A 3 -10.23 10.62 -17.06
N SER A 4 -11.30 11.14 -16.49
CA SER A 4 -12.45 10.37 -16.02
C SER A 4 -13.12 9.69 -17.23
N ALA A 5 -13.26 8.37 -17.14
CA ALA A 5 -14.12 7.51 -17.97
C ALA A 5 -13.99 7.66 -19.50
N ARG A 6 -13.04 6.93 -20.09
CA ARG A 6 -13.34 6.27 -21.38
C ARG A 6 -14.23 5.06 -21.04
N GLU A 7 -15.20 4.77 -21.90
CA GLU A 7 -16.09 3.60 -21.79
C GLU A 7 -15.29 2.30 -21.94
N ILE A 8 -14.53 1.93 -20.92
CA ILE A 8 -13.78 0.67 -20.90
C ILE A 8 -14.79 -0.43 -20.56
N PRO A 9 -14.91 -1.50 -21.36
CA PRO A 9 -15.73 -2.64 -21.00
C PRO A 9 -15.34 -3.14 -19.60
N VAL A 10 -16.35 -3.46 -18.78
CA VAL A 10 -16.13 -3.88 -17.38
C VAL A 10 -15.14 -5.03 -17.28
N GLU A 11 -15.20 -5.98 -18.20
CA GLU A 11 -14.27 -7.11 -18.26
C GLU A 11 -12.81 -6.66 -18.41
N VAL A 12 -12.54 -5.67 -19.27
CA VAL A 12 -11.20 -5.13 -19.47
C VAL A 12 -10.72 -4.41 -18.20
N TYR A 13 -11.59 -3.64 -17.55
CA TYR A 13 -11.27 -2.99 -16.28
C TYR A 13 -10.93 -4.04 -15.20
N LEU A 14 -11.75 -5.08 -15.04
CA LEU A 14 -11.52 -6.14 -14.07
C LEU A 14 -10.22 -6.89 -14.35
N ASN A 15 -9.92 -7.19 -15.61
CA ASN A 15 -8.67 -7.85 -15.99
C ASN A 15 -7.45 -7.01 -15.61
N ILE A 16 -7.50 -5.68 -15.80
CA ILE A 16 -6.42 -4.77 -15.39
C ILE A 16 -6.29 -4.76 -13.87
N GLN A 17 -7.40 -4.63 -13.13
CA GLN A 17 -7.36 -4.61 -11.66
C GLN A 17 -6.86 -5.94 -11.09
N ASN A 18 -7.30 -7.07 -11.63
CA ASN A 18 -6.84 -8.39 -11.21
C ASN A 18 -5.34 -8.57 -11.45
N LEU A 19 -4.84 -8.09 -12.59
CA LEU A 19 -3.42 -8.11 -12.90
C LEU A 19 -2.62 -7.30 -11.86
N VAL A 20 -2.99 -6.04 -11.62
CA VAL A 20 -2.33 -5.17 -10.64
C VAL A 20 -2.38 -5.78 -9.23
N ALA A 21 -3.55 -6.23 -8.81
CA ALA A 21 -3.72 -6.85 -7.49
C ALA A 21 -2.85 -8.10 -7.32
N SER A 22 -2.76 -8.97 -8.34
CA SER A 22 -1.92 -10.16 -8.28
C SER A 22 -0.43 -9.84 -8.10
N GLN A 23 0.04 -8.75 -8.73
CA GLN A 23 1.41 -8.27 -8.58
C GLN A 23 1.66 -7.77 -7.16
N ASP A 24 0.74 -6.96 -6.62
CA ASP A 24 0.82 -6.44 -5.25
C ASP A 24 0.76 -7.54 -4.19
N ILE A 25 -0.14 -8.53 -4.36
CA ILE A 25 -0.31 -9.66 -3.44
C ILE A 25 1.01 -10.43 -3.26
N ALA A 26 1.74 -10.69 -4.35
CA ALA A 26 3.01 -11.40 -4.29
C ALA A 26 4.06 -10.65 -3.44
N ILE A 27 4.11 -9.32 -3.58
CA ILE A 27 5.01 -8.48 -2.79
C ILE A 27 4.58 -8.45 -1.33
N VAL A 28 3.30 -8.14 -1.04
CA VAL A 28 2.78 -8.05 0.33
C VAL A 28 3.00 -9.35 1.10
N ASN A 29 2.72 -10.51 0.48
CA ASN A 29 2.86 -11.81 1.14
C ASN A 29 4.32 -12.20 1.45
N SER A 30 5.28 -11.65 0.70
CA SER A 30 6.70 -11.96 0.91
C SER A 30 7.40 -11.01 1.89
N GLN A 31 6.73 -9.92 2.29
CA GLN A 31 7.30 -8.93 3.21
C GLN A 31 7.63 -9.54 4.57
N GLN A 32 8.78 -9.15 5.09
CA GLN A 32 9.24 -9.47 6.43
C GLN A 32 9.76 -8.20 7.10
N PRO A 33 9.34 -7.92 8.35
CA PRO A 33 8.34 -8.64 9.15
C PRO A 33 6.92 -8.55 8.57
N GLN A 34 6.06 -9.54 8.88
CA GLN A 34 4.66 -9.56 8.39
C GLN A 34 3.78 -8.44 8.96
N ARG A 35 4.13 -7.92 10.15
CA ARG A 35 3.42 -6.80 10.78
C ARG A 35 4.09 -5.49 10.41
N LEU A 36 3.30 -4.45 10.22
CA LEU A 36 3.77 -3.15 9.75
C LEU A 36 4.61 -2.43 10.83
N PRO A 37 5.91 -2.15 10.58
CA PRO A 37 6.72 -1.37 11.51
C PRO A 37 6.26 0.09 11.56
N LEU A 38 5.96 0.59 12.77
CA LEU A 38 5.63 2.01 12.99
C LEU A 38 6.84 2.85 13.38
N ASN A 39 7.97 2.22 13.72
CA ASN A 39 9.24 2.91 13.85
C ASN A 39 9.82 3.18 12.45
N LEU A 40 9.84 4.45 12.03
CA LEU A 40 10.36 4.87 10.72
C LEU A 40 11.86 4.60 10.54
N GLN A 41 12.61 4.31 11.61
CA GLN A 41 14.01 3.90 11.49
C GLN A 41 14.19 2.41 11.19
N ALA A 42 13.11 1.62 11.22
CA ALA A 42 13.15 0.19 10.91
C ALA A 42 13.31 -0.08 9.40
N GLU A 43 13.00 0.90 8.55
CA GLU A 43 13.05 0.79 7.09
C GLU A 43 13.77 2.00 6.48
N VAL A 44 14.34 1.82 5.28
CA VAL A 44 14.88 2.94 4.50
C VAL A 44 13.74 3.59 3.72
N HIS A 45 13.68 4.92 3.75
CA HIS A 45 12.66 5.69 3.05
C HIS A 45 13.25 6.61 1.99
N LEU A 46 12.55 6.70 0.85
CA LEU A 46 12.84 7.60 -0.25
C LEU A 46 11.86 8.80 -0.26
N PRO A 47 12.16 9.88 -0.99
CA PRO A 47 11.25 11.03 -1.10
C PRO A 47 9.86 10.70 -1.67
N SER A 48 9.71 9.60 -2.41
CA SER A 48 8.42 9.09 -2.90
C SER A 48 7.51 8.57 -1.78
N ASP A 49 8.07 8.20 -0.64
CA ASP A 49 7.37 7.41 0.39
C ASP A 49 6.59 8.27 1.39
N ARG A 50 6.47 9.58 1.11
CA ARG A 50 5.87 10.57 2.01
C ARG A 50 4.47 10.17 2.49
N TYR A 51 3.65 9.59 1.64
CA TYR A 51 2.31 9.12 2.02
C TYR A 51 2.38 7.90 2.95
N SER A 52 3.26 6.95 2.67
CA SER A 52 3.48 5.76 3.49
C SER A 52 4.06 6.11 4.87
N ILE A 53 4.89 7.15 4.95
CA ILE A 53 5.39 7.70 6.21
C ILE A 53 4.25 8.36 7.00
N ALA A 54 3.48 9.23 6.36
CA ALA A 54 2.36 9.90 7.00
C ALA A 54 1.32 8.90 7.55
N TYR A 55 1.04 7.82 6.80
CA TYR A 55 0.16 6.75 7.24
C TYR A 55 0.67 6.05 8.51
N ARG A 56 1.97 5.67 8.55
CA ARG A 56 2.58 5.06 9.75
C ARG A 56 2.54 6.00 10.97
N GLN A 57 2.83 7.29 10.77
CA GLN A 57 2.75 8.29 11.83
C GLN A 57 1.32 8.44 12.35
N TRP A 58 0.34 8.48 11.46
CA TRP A 58 -1.07 8.55 11.82
C TRP A 58 -1.52 7.32 12.61
N LEU A 59 -1.19 6.10 12.16
CA LEU A 59 -1.50 4.87 12.90
C LEU A 59 -0.90 4.88 14.32
N LYS A 60 0.34 5.36 14.45
CA LYS A 60 1.00 5.51 15.75
C LYS A 60 0.27 6.52 16.65
N GLN A 61 -0.18 7.65 16.10
CA GLN A 61 -0.96 8.65 16.83
C GLN A 61 -2.33 8.12 17.27
N GLN A 62 -2.97 7.27 16.45
CA GLN A 62 -4.22 6.61 16.80
C GLN A 62 -4.04 5.48 17.84
N GLY A 63 -2.80 5.15 18.22
CA GLY A 63 -2.52 4.08 19.18
C GLY A 63 -2.84 2.68 18.65
N ILE A 64 -2.79 2.48 17.33
CA ILE A 64 -3.04 1.16 16.72
C ILE A 64 -1.91 0.20 17.11
N THR A 65 -2.30 -0.97 17.62
CA THR A 65 -1.37 -2.04 18.04
C THR A 65 -1.61 -3.35 17.30
N PHE A 66 -2.81 -3.55 16.74
CA PHE A 66 -3.13 -4.74 15.96
C PHE A 66 -2.52 -4.64 14.56
N GLY A 67 -1.84 -5.69 14.11
CA GLY A 67 -1.20 -5.74 12.78
C GLY A 67 0.07 -4.89 12.64
N THR A 68 0.53 -4.25 13.71
CA THR A 68 1.70 -3.35 13.72
C THR A 68 2.74 -3.81 14.73
N ILE A 69 3.99 -3.34 14.56
CA ILE A 69 5.12 -3.55 15.49
C ILE A 69 6.01 -2.31 15.64
#